data_AF-A0AAU3RN26-F1
#
_entry.id   AF-A0AAU3RN26-F1
#
_cell.length_a   1.000
_cell.length_b   1.000
_cell.length_c   1.000
_cell.angle_alpha   90.00
_cell.angle_beta   90.00
_cell.angle_gamma   90.00
#
_symmetry.space_group_name_H-M   'P 1'
#
loop_
_entity.id
_entity.type
_entity.pdbx_description
1 polymer ?
#
loop_
_entity_poly.entity_id
_entity_poly.type
_entity_poly.pdbx_seq_one_letter_code
_entity_poly.pdbx_strand_id
1 'polypeptide(L)'
;MFGLPHVLRTSWLRPFPLGGKGRPSGLIAAGLTIVLIVCGLLAVPSEASAAEPEPPRALPQNATDNDAKWQPALDYDTDGCYNVPAIGQDGTIAQGLDHNGTSAPADCRDQSDLDNSNAYARQRCNSGWCVYLYDYYFEKDVAVEHWPDAGGHVHDWEHIAVWVQNDQAKWVSASQHGGYEIKAADDVLWDGTHPKLVYHKDGASTHNFRFASSGDEPPENHYHRWMRSPLVSSNGFPSGLRDKLFDHDFDHASIAIKDSSYPSDLKNAMFPFDYTRDENSPGDPNPPAEPPETPRPTDPLKVMVVGDSMTQGHEGDWTWPYRLWQWFRDQDVSVDFVGPYTGTVPPDAASAPQPPPLQGEQQAVTRPPQTSGGYARGAEEFDSDHFAVWGRQAAQDKTLIREQVKNHRPDLLLVGLGFNDMGWFVSDANGALASMKSLVDEARAADPELKFALANVPQRTRIGGRDDLIANTDTYNQLLSDAISRWSTDRSPVELVDWRGEYSCEPDGCPAGYDGLHPNALGEYQSPTPSRRPCTTATTWAPPYRPSRRTCPPGRHPCRITSSPPPRTAASR
;
A
#
# COMPACT_ATOMS: atom_id res chain seq x y z
N MET A 1 18.09 43.54 50.34
CA MET A 1 18.23 45.01 50.49
C MET A 1 17.01 45.66 49.86
N PHE A 2 16.27 46.53 50.59
CA PHE A 2 15.15 47.41 50.16
C PHE A 2 13.95 46.74 49.43
N GLY A 3 12.66 47.05 49.66
CA GLY A 3 11.97 47.91 50.65
C GLY A 3 10.43 47.93 50.37
N LEU A 4 9.58 47.87 51.41
CA LEU A 4 8.09 47.89 51.41
C LEU A 4 7.49 49.32 51.21
N PRO A 5 6.15 49.62 51.25
CA PRO A 5 4.91 48.87 51.65
C PRO A 5 3.73 48.93 50.62
N HIS A 6 2.49 48.40 50.76
CA HIS A 6 1.42 48.39 51.81
C HIS A 6 0.45 47.15 51.60
N VAL A 7 -0.19 46.44 52.57
CA VAL A 7 -1.13 46.81 53.70
C VAL A 7 -2.55 47.13 53.14
N LEU A 8 -3.70 46.43 53.37
CA LEU A 8 -4.30 45.47 54.37
C LEU A 8 -5.27 44.43 53.67
N ARG A 9 -5.66 43.24 54.18
CA ARG A 9 -6.66 42.78 55.22
C ARG A 9 -8.13 43.30 55.05
N THR A 10 -9.25 42.59 55.36
CA THR A 10 -9.56 41.22 55.89
C THR A 10 -11.06 40.83 55.71
N SER A 11 -11.29 39.51 55.59
CA SER A 11 -12.47 38.68 55.88
C SER A 11 -13.47 39.05 57.02
N TRP A 12 -14.74 38.57 56.94
CA TRP A 12 -15.40 37.57 57.87
C TRP A 12 -16.97 37.62 57.96
N LEU A 13 -17.60 36.43 58.08
CA LEU A 13 -18.83 36.00 58.86
C LEU A 13 -20.22 36.67 58.63
N ARG A 14 -21.30 35.94 58.24
CA ARG A 14 -22.22 35.00 58.98
C ARG A 14 -23.40 35.71 59.78
N PRO A 15 -24.52 35.05 60.17
CA PRO A 15 -25.88 35.37 59.61
C PRO A 15 -27.06 35.58 60.61
N PHE A 16 -28.32 35.59 60.11
CA PHE A 16 -29.65 35.60 60.80
C PHE A 16 -30.11 36.94 61.46
N PRO A 17 -31.41 37.17 61.88
CA PRO A 17 -32.59 36.27 61.94
C PRO A 17 -33.98 36.83 61.47
N LEU A 18 -34.98 35.93 61.58
CA LEU A 18 -36.46 36.01 61.60
C LEU A 18 -37.20 37.33 61.96
N GLY A 19 -38.40 37.52 61.35
CA GLY A 19 -39.64 37.85 62.10
C GLY A 19 -40.53 39.00 61.58
N GLY A 20 -41.83 38.74 61.34
CA GLY A 20 -42.86 39.78 61.06
C GLY A 20 -44.27 39.22 60.87
N LYS A 21 -45.30 39.82 61.51
CA LYS A 21 -46.70 39.31 61.57
C LYS A 21 -47.65 40.08 60.64
N GLY A 22 -48.73 39.44 60.17
CA GLY A 22 -49.90 40.14 59.62
C GLY A 22 -51.09 39.23 59.28
N ARG A 23 -52.24 39.43 59.94
CA ARG A 23 -53.55 38.80 59.65
C ARG A 23 -54.65 39.79 60.03
N PRO A 24 -55.66 40.03 59.18
CA PRO A 24 -57.04 39.63 59.50
C PRO A 24 -57.78 39.00 58.28
N SER A 25 -58.53 37.91 58.42
CA SER A 25 -59.95 37.83 58.83
C SER A 25 -60.96 38.16 57.71
N GLY A 26 -61.74 37.16 57.30
CA GLY A 26 -62.85 37.30 56.34
C GLY A 26 -63.55 35.96 56.09
N LEU A 27 -64.65 35.69 56.81
CA LEU A 27 -65.55 34.56 56.56
C LEU A 27 -66.65 34.99 55.59
N ILE A 28 -67.02 34.12 54.64
CA ILE A 28 -68.38 33.94 54.12
C ILE A 28 -68.47 32.51 53.57
N ALA A 29 -69.55 31.80 53.90
CA ALA A 29 -69.86 30.49 53.35
C ALA A 29 -71.05 30.62 52.38
N ALA A 30 -70.99 29.95 51.22
CA ALA A 30 -72.16 29.77 50.35
C ALA A 30 -71.94 28.62 49.35
N GLY A 31 -73.01 27.87 49.07
CA GLY A 31 -73.22 27.25 47.75
C GLY A 31 -72.55 25.91 47.48
N LEU A 32 -73.09 24.82 48.05
CA LEU A 32 -72.93 23.49 47.45
C LEU A 32 -73.82 23.41 46.19
N THR A 33 -73.26 23.69 45.02
CA THR A 33 -73.96 23.48 43.73
C THR A 33 -73.36 22.27 43.03
N ILE A 34 -74.05 21.13 43.13
CA ILE A 34 -73.70 19.92 42.36
C ILE A 34 -74.06 20.20 40.90
N VAL A 35 -73.08 20.68 40.12
CA VAL A 35 -73.14 20.61 38.66
C VAL A 35 -72.65 19.22 38.27
N LEU A 36 -73.57 18.38 37.81
CA LEU A 36 -73.25 17.16 37.08
C LEU A 36 -72.60 17.55 35.75
N ILE A 37 -71.30 17.83 35.78
CA ILE A 37 -70.49 17.84 34.56
C ILE A 37 -70.41 16.38 34.13
N VAL A 38 -71.18 16.06 33.08
CA VAL A 38 -71.02 14.82 32.34
C VAL A 38 -69.58 14.79 31.86
N CYS A 39 -68.78 13.87 32.39
CA CYS A 39 -67.50 13.50 31.79
C CYS A 39 -67.79 12.86 30.44
N GLY A 40 -68.00 13.70 29.42
CA GLY A 40 -67.57 13.33 28.08
C GLY A 40 -66.08 13.08 28.19
N LEU A 41 -65.68 11.80 28.13
CA LEU A 41 -64.34 11.46 27.70
C LEU A 41 -64.22 12.01 26.28
N LEU A 42 -63.73 13.25 26.19
CA LEU A 42 -62.90 13.62 25.07
C LEU A 42 -61.70 12.68 25.19
N ALA A 43 -61.77 11.57 24.46
CA ALA A 43 -60.58 10.89 24.02
C ALA A 43 -59.83 11.94 23.20
N VAL A 44 -58.94 12.67 23.87
CA VAL A 44 -57.81 13.30 23.19
C VAL A 44 -57.18 12.12 22.45
N PRO A 45 -57.12 12.12 21.11
CA PRO A 45 -56.27 11.16 20.46
C PRO A 45 -54.90 11.37 21.10
N SER A 46 -54.33 10.32 21.69
CA SER A 46 -52.89 10.28 21.75
C SER A 46 -52.47 10.38 20.30
N GLU A 47 -51.99 11.54 19.88
CA GLU A 47 -51.11 11.59 18.73
C GLU A 47 -50.03 10.59 19.08
N ALA A 48 -50.03 9.46 18.37
CA ALA A 48 -48.91 8.55 18.44
C ALA A 48 -47.73 9.44 18.07
N SER A 49 -46.78 9.61 19.00
CA SER A 49 -45.50 10.20 18.65
C SER A 49 -45.07 9.51 17.36
N ALA A 50 -44.73 10.29 16.34
CA ALA A 50 -44.12 9.69 15.17
C ALA A 50 -42.99 8.81 15.70
N ALA A 51 -43.00 7.53 15.35
CA ALA A 51 -41.87 6.68 15.69
C ALA A 51 -40.66 7.33 15.02
N GLU A 52 -39.59 7.53 15.80
CA GLU A 52 -38.33 8.01 15.26
C GLU A 52 -37.92 7.13 14.06
N PRO A 53 -37.36 7.71 12.99
CA PRO A 53 -37.07 6.96 11.78
C PRO A 53 -36.03 5.88 12.05
N GLU A 54 -36.44 4.61 12.01
CA GLU A 54 -35.52 3.48 12.17
C GLU A 54 -34.41 3.51 11.09
N PRO A 55 -33.15 3.19 11.42
CA PRO A 55 -32.07 3.10 10.45
C PRO A 55 -32.34 2.02 9.41
N PRO A 56 -31.87 2.19 8.16
CA PRO A 56 -32.07 1.21 7.12
C PRO A 56 -31.36 -0.10 7.47
N ARG A 57 -31.88 -1.21 6.92
CA ARG A 57 -31.31 -2.54 7.17
C ARG A 57 -29.91 -2.67 6.60
N ALA A 58 -28.99 -3.16 7.42
CA ALA A 58 -27.58 -3.33 7.09
C ALA A 58 -27.32 -4.04 5.75
N LEU A 59 -26.32 -3.53 5.04
CA LEU A 59 -25.67 -4.24 3.93
C LEU A 59 -24.96 -5.48 4.48
N PRO A 60 -24.93 -6.59 3.72
CA PRO A 60 -24.13 -7.75 4.11
C PRO A 60 -22.65 -7.37 4.10
N GLN A 61 -21.86 -7.97 5.00
CA GLN A 61 -20.41 -7.80 4.98
C GLN A 61 -19.86 -8.20 3.61
N ASN A 62 -19.13 -7.27 3.00
CA ASN A 62 -18.50 -7.44 1.70
C ASN A 62 -17.20 -6.63 1.65
N ALA A 63 -16.15 -7.17 2.25
CA ALA A 63 -14.88 -6.48 2.46
C ALA A 63 -13.67 -7.36 2.14
N THR A 64 -12.55 -6.73 1.80
CA THR A 64 -11.31 -7.46 1.50
C THR A 64 -10.72 -8.07 2.77
N ASP A 65 -9.95 -9.15 2.64
CA ASP A 65 -9.22 -9.77 3.76
C ASP A 65 -8.43 -8.76 4.60
N ASN A 66 -7.85 -7.74 3.97
CA ASN A 66 -7.01 -6.74 4.65
C ASN A 66 -7.85 -5.66 5.34
N ASP A 67 -8.93 -5.19 4.72
CA ASP A 67 -9.88 -4.28 5.38
C ASP A 67 -10.52 -5.00 6.60
N ALA A 68 -10.86 -6.28 6.47
CA ALA A 68 -11.37 -7.06 7.59
C ALA A 68 -10.31 -7.31 8.68
N LYS A 69 -9.04 -7.53 8.31
CA LYS A 69 -7.93 -7.78 9.26
C LYS A 69 -7.65 -6.57 10.16
N TRP A 70 -7.64 -5.36 9.61
CA TRP A 70 -7.24 -4.15 10.32
C TRP A 70 -8.43 -3.33 10.84
N GLN A 71 -9.66 -3.82 10.70
CA GLN A 71 -10.87 -3.14 11.17
C GLN A 71 -10.77 -2.78 12.66
N PRO A 72 -11.04 -1.54 13.08
CA PRO A 72 -11.14 -1.15 14.48
C PRO A 72 -12.16 -1.98 15.25
N ALA A 73 -11.83 -2.28 16.51
CA ALA A 73 -12.75 -2.88 17.46
C ALA A 73 -13.30 -1.75 18.34
N LEU A 74 -14.61 -1.56 18.32
CA LEU A 74 -15.26 -0.41 18.94
C LEU A 74 -15.91 -0.74 20.27
N ASP A 75 -15.93 0.28 21.13
CA ASP A 75 -16.92 0.47 22.17
C ASP A 75 -17.54 1.87 22.04
N TYR A 76 -18.56 2.16 22.85
CA TYR A 76 -19.33 3.39 22.83
C TYR A 76 -19.61 3.74 24.28
N ASP A 77 -19.16 4.90 24.76
CA ASP A 77 -19.47 5.37 26.11
C ASP A 77 -20.99 5.54 26.25
N THR A 78 -21.52 5.42 27.47
CA THR A 78 -22.98 5.44 27.73
C THR A 78 -23.71 6.72 27.29
N ASP A 79 -23.01 7.78 26.89
CA ASP A 79 -23.57 9.00 26.32
C ASP A 79 -23.72 8.98 24.78
N GLY A 80 -23.02 8.10 24.05
CA GLY A 80 -23.07 8.03 22.59
C GLY A 80 -24.12 7.07 21.99
N CYS A 81 -24.58 7.38 20.77
CA CYS A 81 -25.29 6.46 19.89
C CYS A 81 -24.42 5.26 19.48
N TYR A 82 -25.04 4.17 19.02
CA TYR A 82 -24.34 3.15 18.24
C TYR A 82 -24.20 3.57 16.76
N ASN A 83 -23.20 3.05 16.07
CA ASN A 83 -23.10 3.28 14.62
C ASN A 83 -24.06 2.35 13.86
N VAL A 84 -24.74 2.90 12.86
CA VAL A 84 -25.79 2.22 12.09
C VAL A 84 -25.51 2.30 10.58
N PRO A 85 -26.26 1.59 9.72
CA PRO A 85 -26.12 1.68 8.28
C PRO A 85 -26.60 3.03 7.76
N ALA A 86 -25.73 3.72 7.02
CA ALA A 86 -26.12 4.95 6.30
C ALA A 86 -26.96 4.66 5.04
N ILE A 87 -26.94 3.43 4.53
CA ILE A 87 -27.70 3.02 3.34
C ILE A 87 -28.13 1.53 3.40
N GLY A 88 -29.37 1.26 3.04
CA GLY A 88 -29.94 -0.08 2.92
C GLY A 88 -29.73 -0.75 1.56
N GLN A 89 -30.03 -2.04 1.47
CA GLN A 89 -29.91 -2.83 0.22
C GLN A 89 -30.87 -2.39 -0.90
N ASP A 90 -31.97 -1.73 -0.54
CA ASP A 90 -32.91 -1.05 -1.44
C ASP A 90 -32.45 0.37 -1.85
N GLY A 91 -31.33 0.82 -1.28
CA GLY A 91 -30.78 2.15 -1.43
C GLY A 91 -31.49 3.22 -0.59
N THR A 92 -32.32 2.86 0.39
CA THR A 92 -32.85 3.84 1.36
C THR A 92 -31.68 4.40 2.18
N ILE A 93 -31.50 5.73 2.18
CA ILE A 93 -30.51 6.43 3.00
C ILE A 93 -31.09 6.64 4.40
N ALA A 94 -30.26 6.55 5.44
CA ALA A 94 -30.66 6.86 6.81
C ALA A 94 -31.13 8.31 6.95
N GLN A 95 -32.25 8.53 7.64
CA GLN A 95 -32.84 9.87 7.78
C GLN A 95 -32.21 10.68 8.91
N GLY A 96 -31.44 10.03 9.79
CA GLY A 96 -30.94 10.64 11.02
C GLY A 96 -32.05 10.93 12.03
N LEU A 97 -31.65 11.48 13.17
CA LEU A 97 -32.48 11.80 14.32
C LEU A 97 -32.29 13.26 14.71
N ASP A 98 -33.29 13.86 15.34
CA ASP A 98 -33.17 15.25 15.79
C ASP A 98 -32.16 15.37 16.95
N HIS A 99 -31.22 16.30 16.81
CA HIS A 99 -30.26 16.66 17.85
C HIS A 99 -30.81 17.75 18.80
N ASN A 100 -31.95 18.37 18.46
CA ASN A 100 -32.45 19.57 19.11
C ASN A 100 -33.25 19.26 20.39
N GLY A 101 -32.67 19.56 21.56
CA GLY A 101 -33.33 19.33 22.85
C GLY A 101 -33.48 17.85 23.26
N THR A 102 -32.88 16.93 22.51
CA THR A 102 -32.89 15.49 22.82
C THR A 102 -31.79 15.12 23.84
N SER A 103 -31.88 13.91 24.39
CA SER A 103 -30.78 13.25 25.11
C SER A 103 -29.89 12.52 24.11
N ALA A 104 -28.60 12.39 24.41
CA ALA A 104 -27.63 11.90 23.44
C ALA A 104 -27.85 10.42 23.02
N PRO A 105 -28.10 9.44 23.92
CA PRO A 105 -28.23 8.03 23.53
C PRO A 105 -29.67 7.49 23.44
N ALA A 106 -30.68 8.20 23.97
CA ALA A 106 -31.97 7.57 24.35
C ALA A 106 -32.79 6.98 23.20
N ASP A 107 -32.53 7.40 21.97
CA ASP A 107 -33.30 7.08 20.77
C ASP A 107 -32.44 6.36 19.70
N CYS A 108 -31.17 6.04 20.02
CA CYS A 108 -30.14 5.57 19.06
C CYS A 108 -29.11 4.60 19.68
N ARG A 109 -29.41 4.07 20.87
CA ARG A 109 -28.51 3.20 21.65
C ARG A 109 -29.24 1.95 22.16
N ASP A 110 -30.26 1.49 21.45
CA ASP A 110 -30.92 0.23 21.77
C ASP A 110 -30.10 -0.97 21.28
N GLN A 111 -30.37 -2.16 21.82
CA GLN A 111 -29.67 -3.39 21.40
C GLN A 111 -29.93 -3.71 19.91
N SER A 112 -31.08 -3.31 19.36
CA SER A 112 -31.43 -3.41 17.94
C SER A 112 -30.46 -2.67 17.03
N ASP A 113 -29.99 -1.51 17.46
CA ASP A 113 -29.15 -0.61 16.64
C ASP A 113 -27.73 -1.17 16.60
N LEU A 114 -27.26 -1.73 17.73
CA LEU A 114 -26.00 -2.45 17.80
C LEU A 114 -26.01 -3.73 16.94
N ASP A 115 -27.15 -4.41 16.86
CA ASP A 115 -27.36 -5.59 16.01
C ASP A 115 -27.51 -5.24 14.52
N ASN A 116 -28.03 -4.05 14.20
CA ASN A 116 -28.15 -3.50 12.84
C ASN A 116 -27.11 -2.40 12.64
N SER A 117 -25.86 -2.78 12.39
CA SER A 117 -24.74 -1.86 12.16
C SER A 117 -24.00 -2.13 10.83
N ASN A 118 -23.31 -1.11 10.30
CA ASN A 118 -22.32 -1.27 9.23
C ASN A 118 -21.08 -0.40 9.51
N ALA A 119 -19.95 -0.82 8.96
CA ALA A 119 -18.76 0.01 8.80
C ALA A 119 -18.35 0.02 7.32
N TYR A 120 -17.69 1.08 6.87
CA TYR A 120 -17.31 1.26 5.46
C TYR A 120 -15.81 1.50 5.34
N ALA A 121 -15.11 0.82 4.44
CA ALA A 121 -13.64 0.90 4.35
C ALA A 121 -13.13 1.35 2.98
N ARG A 122 -12.02 2.09 2.97
CA ARG A 122 -11.22 2.32 1.77
C ARG A 122 -9.73 2.36 2.09
N GLN A 123 -8.99 1.53 1.37
CA GLN A 123 -7.54 1.44 1.49
C GLN A 123 -6.79 2.17 0.37
N ARG A 124 -5.55 2.58 0.66
CA ARG A 124 -4.58 3.10 -0.29
C ARG A 124 -3.20 2.54 0.09
N CYS A 125 -2.43 2.07 -0.88
CA CYS A 125 -1.07 1.56 -0.66
C CYS A 125 -0.07 2.33 -1.53
N ASN A 126 1.11 2.64 -1.00
CA ASN A 126 2.28 3.06 -1.79
C ASN A 126 3.56 3.01 -0.95
N SER A 127 4.71 2.88 -1.61
CA SER A 127 6.04 2.97 -0.98
C SER A 127 6.24 1.98 0.19
N GLY A 128 5.64 0.79 0.11
CA GLY A 128 5.67 -0.24 1.17
C GLY A 128 4.73 0.01 2.35
N TRP A 129 3.92 1.07 2.30
CA TRP A 129 2.86 1.39 3.26
C TRP A 129 1.48 1.09 2.68
N CYS A 130 0.55 0.73 3.55
CA CYS A 130 -0.88 0.76 3.30
C CYS A 130 -1.60 1.52 4.42
N VAL A 131 -2.61 2.28 4.06
CA VAL A 131 -3.57 2.88 5.00
C VAL A 131 -4.94 2.25 4.77
N TYR A 132 -5.61 1.91 5.86
CA TYR A 132 -6.98 1.42 5.89
C TYR A 132 -7.83 2.47 6.60
N LEU A 133 -8.65 3.21 5.86
CA LEU A 133 -9.56 4.20 6.43
C LEU A 133 -10.95 3.58 6.58
N TYR A 134 -11.53 3.71 7.77
CA TYR A 134 -12.83 3.17 8.15
C TYR A 134 -13.77 4.30 8.56
N ASP A 135 -14.94 4.36 7.94
CA ASP A 135 -16.00 5.32 8.24
C ASP A 135 -17.16 4.63 8.97
N TYR A 136 -17.68 5.32 9.99
CA TYR A 136 -18.80 4.91 10.83
C TYR A 136 -19.83 6.03 10.84
N TYR A 137 -21.10 5.69 10.62
CA TYR A 137 -22.22 6.64 10.60
C TYR A 137 -23.03 6.53 11.89
N PHE A 138 -23.39 7.67 12.47
CA PHE A 138 -24.31 7.76 13.61
C PHE A 138 -25.47 8.70 13.26
N GLU A 139 -26.63 8.44 13.84
CA GLU A 139 -27.87 9.10 13.43
C GLU A 139 -28.04 10.51 13.98
N LYS A 140 -27.21 10.94 14.93
CA LYS A 140 -27.15 12.32 15.41
C LYS A 140 -25.86 12.54 16.19
N ASP A 141 -25.48 13.80 16.31
CA ASP A 141 -24.48 14.25 17.24
C ASP A 141 -25.01 15.47 18.02
N VAL A 142 -24.83 15.43 19.35
CA VAL A 142 -25.51 16.30 20.32
C VAL A 142 -24.48 16.97 21.23
N ALA A 143 -24.16 18.24 20.97
CA ALA A 143 -23.17 18.97 21.77
C ALA A 143 -23.64 19.22 23.22
N VAL A 144 -24.89 19.66 23.42
CA VAL A 144 -25.48 19.85 24.77
C VAL A 144 -26.89 19.28 24.82
N GLU A 145 -27.10 18.33 25.73
CA GLU A 145 -28.39 17.64 25.89
C GLU A 145 -29.48 18.52 26.48
N HIS A 146 -30.72 18.23 26.11
CA HIS A 146 -31.94 18.88 26.64
C HIS A 146 -31.99 20.41 26.49
N TRP A 147 -31.14 20.99 25.64
CA TRP A 147 -31.10 22.43 25.38
C TRP A 147 -31.36 22.74 23.90
N PRO A 148 -32.34 23.62 23.58
CA PRO A 148 -32.62 23.97 22.19
C PRO A 148 -31.46 24.72 21.51
N ASP A 149 -31.17 24.34 20.27
CA ASP A 149 -30.19 24.97 19.36
C ASP A 149 -28.76 25.08 19.94
N ALA A 150 -28.33 24.11 20.75
CA ALA A 150 -27.05 24.16 21.47
C ALA A 150 -25.79 23.78 20.67
N GLY A 151 -25.94 23.48 19.37
CA GLY A 151 -24.93 22.83 18.54
C GLY A 151 -25.14 21.32 18.42
N GLY A 152 -24.67 20.73 17.33
CA GLY A 152 -24.93 19.34 16.92
C GLY A 152 -25.45 19.27 15.47
N HIS A 153 -25.74 18.05 15.00
CA HIS A 153 -26.28 17.78 13.67
C HIS A 153 -27.08 16.47 13.62
N VAL A 154 -27.98 16.37 12.62
CA VAL A 154 -28.87 15.21 12.35
C VAL A 154 -28.12 14.00 11.77
N HIS A 155 -26.83 14.13 11.52
CA HIS A 155 -25.98 13.08 10.96
C HIS A 155 -24.60 13.21 11.58
N ASP A 156 -23.91 12.10 11.78
CA ASP A 156 -22.50 12.11 12.15
C ASP A 156 -21.73 11.04 11.39
N TRP A 157 -20.47 11.35 11.09
CA TRP A 157 -19.56 10.51 10.32
C TRP A 157 -18.16 10.64 10.93
N GLU A 158 -17.68 9.57 11.55
CA GLU A 158 -16.36 9.53 12.17
C GLU A 158 -15.46 8.46 11.53
N HIS A 159 -14.16 8.69 11.58
CA HIS A 159 -13.14 8.08 10.73
C HIS A 159 -11.96 7.53 11.53
N ILE A 160 -11.51 6.33 11.18
CA ILE A 160 -10.33 5.72 11.80
C ILE A 160 -9.38 5.25 10.70
N ALA A 161 -8.12 5.70 10.73
CA ALA A 161 -7.08 5.27 9.80
C ALA A 161 -6.09 4.34 10.50
N VAL A 162 -5.87 3.14 9.95
CA VAL A 162 -4.83 2.21 10.42
C VAL A 162 -3.70 2.16 9.40
N TRP A 163 -2.49 2.53 9.83
CA TRP A 163 -1.31 2.65 8.97
C TRP A 163 -0.39 1.45 9.16
N VAL A 164 -0.17 0.71 8.09
CA VAL A 164 0.50 -0.60 8.09
C VAL A 164 1.73 -0.55 7.19
N GLN A 165 2.84 -1.10 7.67
CA GLN A 165 4.06 -1.30 6.91
C GLN A 165 4.57 -2.72 7.14
N ASN A 166 4.89 -3.44 6.07
CA ASN A 166 5.39 -4.84 6.14
C ASN A 166 4.47 -5.76 6.98
N ASP A 167 3.17 -5.70 6.73
CA ASP A 167 2.11 -6.44 7.44
C ASP A 167 2.01 -6.19 8.96
N GLN A 168 2.55 -5.07 9.43
CA GLN A 168 2.48 -4.62 10.83
C GLN A 168 1.90 -3.22 10.91
N ALA A 169 0.88 -3.02 11.76
CA ALA A 169 0.44 -1.67 12.12
C ALA A 169 1.61 -0.88 12.76
N LYS A 170 1.69 0.40 12.44
CA LYS A 170 2.71 1.35 12.94
C LYS A 170 2.07 2.57 13.58
N TRP A 171 0.94 3.02 13.05
CA TRP A 171 0.18 4.15 13.57
C TRP A 171 -1.31 3.91 13.43
N VAL A 172 -2.08 4.55 14.29
CA VAL A 172 -3.53 4.64 14.19
C VAL A 172 -3.92 6.10 14.38
N SER A 173 -4.84 6.58 13.55
CA SER A 173 -5.38 7.94 13.60
C SER A 173 -6.88 7.87 13.83
N ALA A 174 -7.39 8.57 14.83
CA ALA A 174 -8.80 8.68 15.16
C ALA A 174 -9.27 10.12 14.89
N SER A 175 -10.36 10.31 14.17
CA SER A 175 -10.91 11.64 13.89
C SER A 175 -11.44 12.32 15.15
N GLN A 176 -11.19 13.62 15.25
CA GLN A 176 -11.62 14.50 16.33
C GLN A 176 -11.89 15.90 15.77
N HIS A 177 -13.16 16.29 15.67
CA HIS A 177 -13.59 17.66 15.33
C HIS A 177 -12.96 18.21 14.03
N GLY A 178 -12.87 17.38 12.98
CA GLY A 178 -12.24 17.71 11.69
C GLY A 178 -10.71 17.63 11.66
N GLY A 179 -10.07 17.23 12.76
CA GLY A 179 -8.67 16.81 12.83
C GLY A 179 -8.54 15.31 13.13
N TYR A 180 -7.32 14.86 13.45
CA TYR A 180 -7.05 13.48 13.88
C TYR A 180 -6.10 13.48 15.11
N GLU A 181 -6.43 12.69 16.14
CA GLU A 181 -5.45 12.25 17.15
C GLU A 181 -4.69 11.05 16.58
N ILE A 182 -3.36 11.10 16.58
CA ILE A 182 -2.49 10.09 15.96
C ILE A 182 -1.62 9.46 17.04
N LYS A 183 -1.64 8.13 17.16
CA LYS A 183 -0.79 7.35 18.09
C LYS A 183 0.04 6.32 17.36
N ALA A 184 1.24 6.07 17.88
CA ALA A 184 2.04 4.91 17.47
C ALA A 184 1.30 3.64 17.89
N ALA A 185 1.45 2.55 17.13
CA ALA A 185 0.76 1.30 17.42
C ALA A 185 1.09 0.72 18.81
N ASP A 186 2.28 1.00 19.34
CA ASP A 186 2.74 0.60 20.68
C ASP A 186 2.01 1.37 21.82
N ASP A 187 1.41 2.53 21.53
CA ASP A 187 0.65 3.37 22.47
C ASP A 187 -0.88 3.12 22.40
N VAL A 188 -1.30 2.12 21.63
CA VAL A 188 -2.71 1.77 21.37
C VAL A 188 -3.03 0.41 21.99
N LEU A 189 -4.25 0.22 22.51
CA LEU A 189 -4.74 -1.09 22.95
C LEU A 189 -5.36 -1.86 21.77
N TRP A 190 -5.19 -3.18 21.74
CA TRP A 190 -5.58 -4.02 20.60
C TRP A 190 -6.41 -5.24 21.03
N ASP A 191 -7.34 -5.65 20.16
CA ASP A 191 -7.91 -7.01 20.10
C ASP A 191 -7.31 -7.71 18.87
N GLY A 192 -6.26 -8.51 19.04
CA GLY A 192 -5.54 -9.11 17.91
C GLY A 192 -4.91 -8.05 17.00
N THR A 193 -5.42 -7.91 15.77
CA THR A 193 -5.01 -6.88 14.80
C THR A 193 -5.95 -5.68 14.75
N HIS A 194 -6.95 -5.62 15.62
CA HIS A 194 -7.98 -4.59 15.66
C HIS A 194 -7.65 -3.55 16.75
N PRO A 195 -7.39 -2.28 16.41
CA PRO A 195 -7.16 -1.25 17.43
C PRO A 195 -8.46 -0.95 18.19
N LYS A 196 -8.37 -0.75 19.49
CA LYS A 196 -9.50 -0.50 20.40
C LYS A 196 -9.77 0.98 20.54
N LEU A 197 -10.91 1.43 20.02
CA LEU A 197 -11.35 2.83 20.05
C LEU A 197 -12.75 2.92 20.64
N VAL A 198 -13.04 4.05 21.28
CA VAL A 198 -14.33 4.31 21.94
C VAL A 198 -14.95 5.56 21.31
N TYR A 199 -16.19 5.46 20.84
CA TYR A 199 -16.98 6.64 20.46
C TYR A 199 -17.57 7.26 21.73
N HIS A 200 -17.35 8.55 21.94
CA HIS A 200 -17.74 9.22 23.18
C HIS A 200 -18.04 10.70 22.98
N LYS A 201 -18.69 11.31 23.97
CA LYS A 201 -18.90 12.76 24.00
C LYS A 201 -17.68 13.52 24.54
N ASP A 202 -17.18 14.52 23.80
CA ASP A 202 -16.04 15.34 24.23
C ASP A 202 -16.47 16.50 25.15
N GLY A 203 -16.93 16.14 26.34
CA GLY A 203 -17.28 17.06 27.42
C GLY A 203 -18.50 17.94 27.11
N ALA A 204 -18.27 19.17 26.65
CA ALA A 204 -19.31 20.12 26.24
C ALA A 204 -19.29 20.40 24.73
N SER A 205 -18.54 19.57 23.98
CA SER A 205 -18.51 19.54 22.53
C SER A 205 -19.34 18.38 22.00
N THR A 206 -19.26 18.21 20.69
CA THR A 206 -19.76 17.08 19.91
C THR A 206 -19.05 15.77 20.27
N HIS A 207 -19.51 14.65 19.71
CA HIS A 207 -18.85 13.35 19.87
C HIS A 207 -17.55 13.28 19.06
N ASN A 208 -16.70 12.30 19.36
CA ASN A 208 -15.59 11.85 18.51
C ASN A 208 -15.10 10.44 18.90
N PHE A 209 -14.07 9.96 18.21
CA PHE A 209 -13.31 8.79 18.66
C PHE A 209 -12.15 9.14 19.59
N ARG A 210 -12.10 8.48 20.75
CA ARG A 210 -10.92 8.36 21.60
C ARG A 210 -10.27 6.98 21.49
N PHE A 211 -8.98 6.92 21.78
CA PHE A 211 -8.30 5.64 22.01
C PHE A 211 -8.74 5.02 23.33
N ALA A 212 -8.93 3.70 23.34
CA ALA A 212 -9.28 2.97 24.56
C ALA A 212 -8.15 2.98 25.60
N SER A 213 -8.55 2.84 26.85
CA SER A 213 -7.73 2.81 28.06
C SER A 213 -7.99 1.51 28.85
N SER A 214 -7.26 1.31 29.95
CA SER A 214 -7.56 0.21 30.88
C SER A 214 -8.87 0.39 31.66
N GLY A 215 -9.56 1.54 31.55
CA GLY A 215 -10.86 1.78 32.16
C GLY A 215 -12.03 1.18 31.37
N ASP A 216 -11.83 0.97 30.06
CA ASP A 216 -12.86 0.55 29.09
C ASP A 216 -13.00 -1.00 29.03
N GLU A 217 -12.75 -1.67 30.15
CA GLU A 217 -12.78 -3.13 30.27
C GLU A 217 -13.61 -3.57 31.50
N PRO A 218 -14.79 -4.20 31.33
CA PRO A 218 -15.42 -4.53 30.05
C PRO A 218 -16.04 -3.30 29.35
N PRO A 219 -16.21 -3.35 28.03
CA PRO A 219 -16.96 -2.36 27.23
C PRO A 219 -18.36 -2.01 27.77
N GLU A 220 -18.78 -0.76 27.58
CA GLU A 220 -20.06 -0.20 28.05
C GLU A 220 -21.28 -0.52 27.15
N ASN A 221 -21.05 -1.06 25.94
CA ASN A 221 -22.14 -1.49 25.05
C ASN A 221 -22.95 -2.69 25.59
N HIS A 222 -24.14 -2.91 25.03
CA HIS A 222 -25.10 -3.96 25.41
C HIS A 222 -24.54 -5.40 25.50
N TYR A 223 -23.44 -5.70 24.81
CA TYR A 223 -22.82 -7.03 24.83
C TYR A 223 -21.58 -7.16 25.72
N HIS A 224 -21.13 -6.06 26.36
CA HIS A 224 -19.94 -5.99 27.21
C HIS A 224 -18.69 -6.62 26.56
N ARG A 225 -18.54 -6.40 25.26
CA ARG A 225 -17.43 -6.90 24.44
C ARG A 225 -17.08 -5.90 23.35
N TRP A 226 -15.85 -5.96 22.86
CA TRP A 226 -15.40 -5.14 21.73
C TRP A 226 -16.15 -5.56 20.45
N MET A 227 -16.74 -4.59 19.76
CA MET A 227 -17.64 -4.82 18.63
C MET A 227 -16.96 -4.54 17.29
N ARG A 228 -17.38 -5.26 16.24
CA ARG A 228 -16.98 -5.03 14.85
C ARG A 228 -18.23 -5.15 13.98
N SER A 229 -18.65 -4.04 13.39
CA SER A 229 -19.81 -4.00 12.49
C SER A 229 -19.53 -4.75 11.19
N PRO A 230 -20.54 -5.36 10.54
CA PRO A 230 -20.45 -5.88 9.17
C PRO A 230 -19.82 -4.85 8.22
N LEU A 231 -18.65 -5.19 7.67
CA LEU A 231 -17.78 -4.26 6.93
C LEU A 231 -18.06 -4.29 5.42
N VAL A 232 -18.10 -3.13 4.78
CA VAL A 232 -18.23 -2.99 3.31
C VAL A 232 -17.05 -2.19 2.76
N SER A 233 -16.18 -2.82 1.97
CA SER A 233 -15.10 -2.10 1.28
C SER A 233 -15.67 -1.20 0.17
N SER A 234 -14.93 -0.16 -0.22
CA SER A 234 -15.36 0.82 -1.22
C SER A 234 -15.74 0.22 -2.58
N ASN A 235 -15.16 -0.92 -3.00
CA ASN A 235 -15.63 -1.65 -4.20
C ASN A 235 -16.49 -2.89 -3.87
N GLY A 236 -16.82 -3.13 -2.60
CA GLY A 236 -17.76 -4.15 -2.12
C GLY A 236 -19.20 -3.67 -2.01
N PHE A 237 -19.49 -2.40 -2.28
CA PHE A 237 -20.86 -1.93 -2.36
C PHE A 237 -21.63 -2.63 -3.50
N PRO A 238 -22.89 -3.02 -3.29
CA PRO A 238 -23.77 -3.41 -4.39
C PRO A 238 -23.89 -2.30 -5.44
N SER A 239 -24.05 -2.69 -6.70
CA SER A 239 -24.05 -1.79 -7.87
C SER A 239 -24.92 -0.55 -7.67
N GLY A 240 -24.30 0.63 -7.77
CA GLY A 240 -24.96 1.94 -7.64
C GLY A 240 -25.25 2.41 -6.22
N LEU A 241 -25.10 1.58 -5.18
CA LEU A 241 -25.34 1.99 -3.79
C LEU A 241 -24.23 2.88 -3.24
N ARG A 242 -22.96 2.64 -3.62
CA ARG A 242 -21.85 3.52 -3.24
C ARG A 242 -22.07 4.92 -3.76
N ASP A 243 -22.31 5.05 -5.05
CA ASP A 243 -22.38 6.34 -5.72
C ASP A 243 -23.59 7.12 -5.17
N LYS A 244 -24.73 6.44 -4.95
CA LYS A 244 -25.89 7.01 -4.24
C LYS A 244 -25.59 7.49 -2.82
N LEU A 245 -24.76 6.78 -2.05
CA LEU A 245 -24.34 7.17 -0.70
C LEU A 245 -23.35 8.34 -0.74
N PHE A 246 -22.38 8.32 -1.66
CA PHE A 246 -21.33 9.34 -1.78
C PHE A 246 -21.84 10.67 -2.37
N ASP A 247 -22.89 10.60 -3.20
CA ASP A 247 -23.60 11.77 -3.75
C ASP A 247 -24.64 12.36 -2.76
N HIS A 248 -24.93 11.70 -1.63
CA HIS A 248 -25.86 12.22 -0.64
C HIS A 248 -25.25 13.33 0.22
N ASP A 249 -26.07 14.33 0.53
CA ASP A 249 -25.69 15.47 1.35
C ASP A 249 -26.09 15.18 2.81
N PHE A 250 -25.10 14.93 3.68
CA PHE A 250 -25.30 14.67 5.10
C PHE A 250 -25.11 15.95 5.94
N ASP A 251 -25.50 17.09 5.39
CA ASP A 251 -25.38 18.45 5.94
C ASP A 251 -23.95 18.82 6.39
N HIS A 252 -23.66 18.65 7.67
CA HIS A 252 -22.38 18.99 8.29
C HIS A 252 -21.42 17.80 8.42
N ALA A 253 -21.92 16.57 8.34
CA ALA A 253 -21.14 15.36 8.46
C ALA A 253 -20.59 14.92 7.09
N SER A 254 -19.35 14.40 7.06
CA SER A 254 -18.66 14.08 5.81
C SER A 254 -18.04 12.70 5.82
N ILE A 255 -18.50 11.80 4.94
CA ILE A 255 -17.81 10.55 4.61
C ILE A 255 -16.36 10.87 4.17
N ALA A 256 -15.35 10.29 4.83
CA ALA A 256 -13.94 10.50 4.47
C ALA A 256 -13.48 9.53 3.37
N ILE A 257 -14.08 8.34 3.26
CA ILE A 257 -13.76 7.39 2.17
C ILE A 257 -14.28 7.82 0.79
N LYS A 258 -15.12 8.87 0.69
CA LYS A 258 -15.68 9.34 -0.60
C LYS A 258 -14.61 10.01 -1.47
N ASP A 259 -14.77 9.93 -2.79
CA ASP A 259 -13.74 10.35 -3.76
C ASP A 259 -13.25 11.80 -3.61
N SER A 260 -14.13 12.71 -3.18
CA SER A 260 -13.80 14.13 -2.99
C SER A 260 -13.06 14.43 -1.67
N SER A 261 -13.32 13.69 -0.59
CA SER A 261 -12.70 13.89 0.73
C SER A 261 -11.43 13.07 0.93
N TYR A 262 -11.38 11.86 0.38
CA TYR A 262 -10.35 10.86 0.68
C TYR A 262 -8.89 11.35 0.56
N PRO A 263 -8.49 12.14 -0.45
CA PRO A 263 -7.13 12.68 -0.51
C PRO A 263 -6.80 13.68 0.61
N SER A 264 -7.78 14.49 1.06
CA SER A 264 -7.59 15.44 2.16
C SER A 264 -7.57 14.75 3.53
N ASP A 265 -8.42 13.74 3.73
CA ASP A 265 -8.44 12.99 4.98
C ASP A 265 -7.17 12.21 5.22
N LEU A 266 -6.68 11.47 4.21
CA LEU A 266 -5.39 10.78 4.32
C LEU A 266 -4.21 11.74 4.59
N LYS A 267 -4.26 12.95 4.04
CA LYS A 267 -3.25 14.00 4.29
C LYS A 267 -3.31 14.53 5.73
N ASN A 268 -4.50 14.63 6.31
CA ASN A 268 -4.69 15.11 7.69
C ASN A 268 -4.40 13.99 8.71
N ALA A 269 -4.63 12.73 8.35
CA ALA A 269 -4.51 11.58 9.23
C ALA A 269 -3.05 11.12 9.49
N MET A 270 -2.08 11.34 8.58
CA MET A 270 -0.64 11.11 8.87
C MET A 270 0.34 11.75 7.88
N PHE A 271 1.61 11.85 8.26
CA PHE A 271 2.74 12.30 7.44
C PHE A 271 3.98 11.40 7.62
N PRO A 272 4.80 11.10 6.58
CA PRO A 272 4.65 11.39 5.15
C PRO A 272 4.17 10.15 4.36
N PHE A 273 3.00 10.27 3.73
CA PHE A 273 2.45 9.28 2.80
C PHE A 273 1.99 9.98 1.52
N ASP A 274 2.22 9.40 0.35
CA ASP A 274 1.73 9.97 -0.92
C ASP A 274 0.24 9.66 -1.08
N TYR A 275 -0.60 10.46 -0.46
CA TYR A 275 -2.06 10.33 -0.53
C TYR A 275 -2.63 10.51 -1.96
N THR A 276 -1.82 10.88 -2.96
CA THR A 276 -2.26 10.99 -4.37
C THR A 276 -1.99 9.71 -5.16
N ARG A 277 -1.02 8.89 -4.74
CA ARG A 277 -0.59 7.67 -5.43
C ARG A 277 -1.24 6.42 -4.84
N ASP A 278 -1.56 5.47 -5.70
CA ASP A 278 -2.02 4.13 -5.30
C ASP A 278 -1.22 3.06 -6.05
N GLU A 279 -0.73 2.07 -5.32
CA GLU A 279 0.14 0.99 -5.77
C GLU A 279 -0.43 -0.34 -5.28
N ASN A 280 -1.27 -0.94 -6.10
CA ASN A 280 -1.82 -2.27 -5.87
C ASN A 280 -2.59 -2.41 -4.54
N SER A 281 -3.32 -1.37 -4.11
CA SER A 281 -4.38 -1.57 -3.12
C SER A 281 -5.26 -2.74 -3.53
N PRO A 282 -5.53 -3.72 -2.63
CA PRO A 282 -6.52 -4.77 -2.86
C PRO A 282 -7.89 -4.16 -3.19
N GLY A 283 -8.17 -3.99 -4.48
CA GLY A 283 -9.25 -3.12 -4.91
C GLY A 283 -10.62 -3.69 -4.59
N ASP A 284 -10.83 -4.96 -4.89
CA ASP A 284 -12.15 -5.58 -5.00
C ASP A 284 -12.29 -6.78 -4.03
N PRO A 285 -13.33 -6.84 -3.18
CA PRO A 285 -13.62 -8.02 -2.37
C PRO A 285 -14.29 -9.15 -3.19
N ASN A 286 -14.84 -8.85 -4.37
CA ASN A 286 -15.38 -9.83 -5.32
C ASN A 286 -14.69 -9.68 -6.67
N PRO A 287 -13.35 -9.87 -6.74
CA PRO A 287 -12.67 -9.86 -8.03
C PRO A 287 -13.38 -10.87 -8.95
N PRO A 288 -13.50 -10.57 -10.27
CA PRO A 288 -14.12 -11.48 -11.21
C PRO A 288 -13.59 -12.89 -11.00
N ALA A 289 -14.49 -13.87 -10.85
CA ALA A 289 -14.11 -15.25 -10.56
C ALA A 289 -12.96 -15.66 -11.49
N GLU A 290 -11.78 -15.91 -10.91
CA GLU A 290 -10.59 -16.24 -11.68
C GLU A 290 -10.96 -17.42 -12.61
N PRO A 291 -10.59 -17.37 -13.91
CA PRO A 291 -10.85 -18.49 -14.80
C PRO A 291 -10.30 -19.77 -14.16
N PRO A 292 -11.02 -20.90 -14.25
CA PRO A 292 -10.77 -22.08 -13.42
C PRO A 292 -9.29 -22.45 -13.46
N GLU A 293 -8.67 -22.60 -12.28
CA GLU A 293 -7.23 -22.83 -12.13
C GLU A 293 -6.71 -23.72 -13.26
N THR A 294 -5.95 -23.13 -14.19
CA THR A 294 -5.11 -23.93 -15.06
C THR A 294 -4.17 -24.71 -14.14
N PRO A 295 -4.09 -26.04 -14.26
CA PRO A 295 -3.20 -26.82 -13.41
C PRO A 295 -1.81 -26.20 -13.46
N ARG A 296 -1.27 -25.86 -12.28
CA ARG A 296 0.10 -25.34 -12.16
C ARG A 296 1.02 -26.20 -13.04
N PRO A 297 1.83 -25.60 -13.93
CA PRO A 297 3.02 -26.28 -14.40
C PRO A 297 3.77 -26.75 -13.15
N THR A 298 4.05 -28.05 -13.08
CA THR A 298 4.91 -28.62 -12.03
C THR A 298 6.37 -28.21 -12.18
N ASP A 299 6.66 -27.49 -13.26
CA ASP A 299 7.96 -27.22 -13.80
C ASP A 299 8.25 -25.71 -13.61
N PRO A 300 9.47 -25.33 -13.21
CA PRO A 300 9.85 -23.93 -13.00
C PRO A 300 9.79 -23.11 -14.29
N LEU A 301 9.55 -21.80 -14.16
CA LEU A 301 9.61 -20.85 -15.28
C LEU A 301 11.04 -20.77 -15.80
N LYS A 302 11.26 -21.08 -17.08
CA LYS A 302 12.59 -21.07 -17.68
C LYS A 302 12.98 -19.69 -18.19
N VAL A 303 14.03 -19.11 -17.61
CA VAL A 303 14.46 -17.74 -17.90
C VAL A 303 15.86 -17.74 -18.49
N MET A 304 16.00 -17.33 -19.75
CA MET A 304 17.32 -17.14 -20.36
C MET A 304 17.71 -15.66 -20.33
N VAL A 305 18.78 -15.36 -19.61
CA VAL A 305 19.42 -14.05 -19.60
C VAL A 305 20.37 -13.93 -20.78
N VAL A 306 20.10 -12.99 -21.68
CA VAL A 306 20.89 -12.70 -22.89
C VAL A 306 21.51 -11.32 -22.73
N GLY A 307 22.84 -11.20 -22.83
CA GLY A 307 23.47 -9.91 -22.55
C GLY A 307 24.96 -9.82 -22.85
N ASP A 308 25.51 -8.64 -22.58
CA ASP A 308 26.93 -8.35 -22.75
C ASP A 308 27.69 -8.24 -21.41
N SER A 309 28.73 -7.42 -21.38
CA SER A 309 29.57 -7.15 -20.21
C SER A 309 28.79 -6.56 -19.03
N MET A 310 27.74 -5.77 -19.27
CA MET A 310 26.87 -5.24 -18.21
C MET A 310 26.07 -6.34 -17.50
N THR A 311 25.98 -7.52 -18.09
CA THR A 311 25.24 -8.67 -17.56
C THR A 311 26.16 -9.76 -17.04
N GLN A 312 27.27 -10.04 -17.74
CA GLN A 312 28.18 -11.12 -17.36
C GLN A 312 29.06 -10.78 -16.14
N GLY A 313 29.55 -9.53 -16.02
CA GLY A 313 30.46 -9.12 -14.94
C GLY A 313 31.81 -9.88 -14.91
N HIS A 314 32.58 -9.65 -13.84
CA HIS A 314 33.89 -10.26 -13.58
C HIS A 314 33.85 -11.27 -12.43
N GLU A 315 34.93 -12.05 -12.31
CA GLU A 315 35.12 -12.98 -11.19
C GLU A 315 35.07 -12.26 -9.83
N GLY A 316 34.17 -12.72 -8.96
CA GLY A 316 33.92 -12.14 -7.65
C GLY A 316 32.81 -11.09 -7.59
N ASP A 317 32.22 -10.70 -8.73
CA ASP A 317 31.01 -9.86 -8.76
C ASP A 317 29.76 -10.67 -8.35
N TRP A 318 28.70 -10.00 -7.90
CA TRP A 318 27.40 -10.64 -7.73
C TRP A 318 26.59 -10.60 -9.03
N THR A 319 26.65 -9.45 -9.73
CA THR A 319 25.90 -9.12 -10.96
C THR A 319 24.38 -9.07 -10.81
N TRP A 320 23.68 -8.46 -11.77
CA TRP A 320 22.23 -8.25 -11.69
C TRP A 320 21.39 -9.53 -11.83
N PRO A 321 21.76 -10.56 -12.62
CA PRO A 321 21.02 -11.82 -12.67
C PRO A 321 20.95 -12.51 -11.30
N TYR A 322 22.02 -12.44 -10.49
CA TYR A 322 21.99 -12.91 -9.11
C TYR A 322 20.97 -12.13 -8.26
N ARG A 323 20.92 -10.80 -8.36
CA ARG A 323 19.94 -9.98 -7.62
C ARG A 323 18.50 -10.30 -8.04
N LEU A 324 18.28 -10.56 -9.32
CA LEU A 324 16.98 -11.00 -9.83
C LEU A 324 16.60 -12.40 -9.31
N TRP A 325 17.55 -13.34 -9.27
CA TRP A 325 17.34 -14.66 -8.66
C TRP A 325 17.06 -14.58 -7.15
N GLN A 326 17.76 -13.71 -6.41
CA GLN A 326 17.44 -13.43 -4.99
C GLN A 326 15.99 -12.93 -4.87
N TRP A 327 15.59 -11.98 -5.71
CA TRP A 327 14.23 -11.45 -5.73
C TRP A 327 13.18 -12.53 -6.04
N PHE A 328 13.40 -13.38 -7.06
CA PHE A 328 12.49 -14.50 -7.35
C PHE A 328 12.34 -15.46 -6.16
N ARG A 329 13.43 -15.78 -5.45
CA ARG A 329 13.38 -16.59 -4.22
C ARG A 329 12.61 -15.91 -3.10
N ASP A 330 12.83 -14.61 -2.89
CA ASP A 330 12.12 -13.82 -1.86
C ASP A 330 10.62 -13.68 -2.19
N GLN A 331 10.23 -13.75 -3.47
CA GLN A 331 8.84 -13.81 -3.92
C GLN A 331 8.29 -15.25 -4.01
N ASP A 332 9.08 -16.29 -3.68
CA ASP A 332 8.76 -17.73 -3.80
C ASP A 332 8.29 -18.14 -5.23
N VAL A 333 8.80 -17.43 -6.25
CA VAL A 333 8.59 -17.74 -7.67
C VAL A 333 9.59 -18.81 -8.10
N SER A 334 9.08 -19.96 -8.56
CA SER A 334 9.92 -21.07 -9.04
C SER A 334 10.48 -20.75 -10.43
N VAL A 335 11.79 -20.50 -10.51
CA VAL A 335 12.53 -20.18 -11.74
C VAL A 335 13.68 -21.18 -11.93
N ASP A 336 13.96 -21.48 -13.19
CA ASP A 336 15.10 -22.25 -13.72
C ASP A 336 15.79 -21.31 -14.71
N PHE A 337 16.95 -20.78 -14.35
CA PHE A 337 17.75 -20.01 -15.28
C PHE A 337 18.35 -20.97 -16.30
N VAL A 338 18.32 -20.61 -17.58
CA VAL A 338 18.75 -21.53 -18.65
C VAL A 338 19.66 -20.84 -19.66
N GLY A 339 20.77 -21.49 -19.98
CA GLY A 339 21.74 -20.99 -20.96
C GLY A 339 22.92 -21.95 -21.15
N PRO A 340 23.85 -21.62 -22.06
CA PRO A 340 25.04 -22.43 -22.30
C PRO A 340 26.23 -22.09 -21.39
N TYR A 341 26.12 -21.07 -20.51
CA TYR A 341 27.22 -20.57 -19.68
C TYR A 341 26.75 -20.29 -18.25
N THR A 342 27.59 -20.55 -17.25
CA THR A 342 27.23 -20.47 -15.82
C THR A 342 28.09 -19.49 -15.02
N GLY A 343 28.83 -18.58 -15.67
CA GLY A 343 29.95 -17.90 -15.01
C GLY A 343 30.45 -16.62 -15.67
N THR A 344 31.11 -15.83 -14.82
CA THR A 344 31.58 -14.47 -15.09
C THR A 344 32.90 -14.48 -15.89
N VAL A 345 33.44 -13.29 -16.21
CA VAL A 345 34.76 -13.17 -16.85
C VAL A 345 35.87 -13.44 -15.83
N PRO A 346 36.64 -14.54 -15.94
CA PRO A 346 37.79 -14.83 -15.09
C PRO A 346 38.92 -13.79 -15.29
N PRO A 347 39.83 -13.63 -14.31
CA PRO A 347 41.02 -12.82 -14.48
C PRO A 347 41.86 -13.26 -15.68
N ASP A 348 42.49 -12.30 -16.36
CA ASP A 348 43.40 -12.62 -17.46
C ASP A 348 44.55 -13.51 -16.98
N ALA A 349 44.75 -14.63 -17.67
CA ALA A 349 45.84 -15.54 -17.38
C ALA A 349 47.18 -14.83 -17.58
N ALA A 350 48.01 -14.80 -16.52
CA ALA A 350 49.30 -14.13 -16.54
C ALA A 350 50.19 -14.70 -17.66
N SER A 351 50.39 -13.92 -18.73
CA SER A 351 51.24 -14.25 -19.86
C SER A 351 52.41 -13.27 -19.98
N ALA A 352 53.58 -13.75 -20.37
CA ALA A 352 54.69 -12.88 -20.74
C ALA A 352 54.28 -11.97 -21.92
N PRO A 353 54.75 -10.71 -21.99
CA PRO A 353 54.45 -9.82 -23.10
C PRO A 353 54.80 -10.48 -24.43
N GLN A 354 53.80 -10.68 -25.29
CA GLN A 354 54.03 -11.20 -26.63
C GLN A 354 54.63 -10.10 -27.51
N PRO A 355 55.56 -10.42 -28.43
CA PRO A 355 55.97 -9.49 -29.47
C PRO A 355 54.74 -8.96 -30.23
N PRO A 356 54.73 -7.69 -30.66
CA PRO A 356 53.66 -7.18 -31.51
C PRO A 356 53.53 -8.07 -32.77
N PRO A 357 52.31 -8.45 -33.19
CA PRO A 357 52.12 -9.18 -34.44
C PRO A 357 52.70 -8.38 -35.60
N LEU A 358 53.31 -9.07 -36.56
CA LEU A 358 53.91 -8.41 -37.72
C LEU A 358 52.83 -7.77 -38.59
N GLN A 359 53.19 -6.70 -39.29
CA GLN A 359 52.27 -5.91 -40.09
C GLN A 359 51.69 -6.77 -41.24
N GLY A 360 50.45 -7.25 -41.07
CA GLY A 360 49.77 -8.17 -41.98
C GLY A 360 49.40 -9.53 -41.39
N GLU A 361 49.85 -9.86 -40.18
CA GLU A 361 49.41 -11.07 -39.47
C GLU A 361 48.01 -10.88 -38.87
N GLN A 362 47.02 -11.56 -39.46
CA GLN A 362 45.71 -11.69 -38.82
C GLN A 362 45.82 -12.63 -37.61
N GLN A 363 45.61 -12.09 -36.41
CA GLN A 363 45.34 -12.90 -35.22
C GLN A 363 43.97 -13.58 -35.38
N ALA A 364 43.98 -14.77 -35.97
CA ALA A 364 42.82 -15.66 -35.99
C ALA A 364 42.59 -16.23 -34.59
N VAL A 365 41.83 -15.52 -33.75
CA VAL A 365 41.40 -16.04 -32.46
C VAL A 365 39.91 -15.82 -32.24
N THR A 366 39.11 -16.73 -32.78
CA THR A 366 37.82 -17.10 -32.17
C THR A 366 38.11 -17.77 -30.83
N ARG A 367 38.47 -16.97 -29.81
CA ARG A 367 38.60 -17.47 -28.43
C ARG A 367 37.20 -17.95 -28.00
N PRO A 368 37.08 -19.09 -27.31
CA PRO A 368 35.82 -19.45 -26.68
C PRO A 368 35.43 -18.37 -25.66
N PRO A 369 34.13 -18.10 -25.44
CA PRO A 369 33.66 -17.19 -24.41
C PRO A 369 34.29 -17.45 -23.04
N GLN A 370 34.84 -16.39 -22.43
CA GLN A 370 35.44 -16.47 -21.11
C GLN A 370 34.33 -16.47 -20.05
N THR A 371 33.91 -17.65 -19.62
CA THR A 371 32.71 -17.89 -18.77
C THR A 371 33.01 -18.76 -17.55
N SER A 372 34.29 -18.89 -17.19
CA SER A 372 34.77 -19.74 -16.10
C SER A 372 35.08 -18.98 -14.81
N GLY A 373 34.77 -17.68 -14.75
CA GLY A 373 34.89 -16.89 -13.52
C GLY A 373 33.78 -17.25 -12.54
N GLY A 374 34.12 -17.30 -11.25
CA GLY A 374 33.17 -17.52 -10.18
C GLY A 374 32.41 -16.24 -9.78
N TYR A 375 31.21 -16.40 -9.25
CA TYR A 375 30.49 -15.31 -8.58
C TYR A 375 31.08 -15.00 -7.20
N ALA A 376 30.63 -13.88 -6.63
CA ALA A 376 30.91 -13.50 -5.25
C ALA A 376 30.62 -14.61 -4.24
N ARG A 377 31.42 -14.67 -3.16
CA ARG A 377 31.22 -15.60 -2.05
C ARG A 377 29.88 -15.32 -1.35
N GLY A 378 29.05 -16.35 -1.19
CA GLY A 378 27.66 -16.26 -0.76
C GLY A 378 26.64 -16.48 -1.90
N ALA A 379 27.09 -16.60 -3.15
CA ALA A 379 26.27 -16.96 -4.30
C ALA A 379 26.31 -18.46 -4.64
N GLU A 380 26.71 -19.34 -3.71
CA GLU A 380 26.94 -20.76 -4.00
C GLU A 380 25.66 -21.55 -4.35
N GLU A 381 24.48 -21.01 -4.00
CA GLU A 381 23.17 -21.56 -4.39
C GLU A 381 22.63 -20.95 -5.70
N PHE A 382 23.32 -19.96 -6.31
CA PHE A 382 22.82 -19.25 -7.48
C PHE A 382 22.74 -20.17 -8.70
N ASP A 383 21.55 -20.25 -9.26
CA ASP A 383 21.30 -20.82 -10.58
C ASP A 383 21.73 -19.81 -11.66
N SER A 384 22.99 -19.94 -12.11
CA SER A 384 23.70 -18.93 -12.89
C SER A 384 23.67 -19.13 -14.40
N ASP A 385 22.83 -20.04 -14.89
CA ASP A 385 22.76 -20.40 -16.32
C ASP A 385 22.25 -19.24 -17.20
N HIS A 386 23.07 -18.81 -18.16
CA HIS A 386 22.83 -17.63 -18.98
C HIS A 386 23.44 -17.70 -20.38
N PHE A 387 22.97 -16.84 -21.29
CA PHE A 387 23.56 -16.56 -22.60
C PHE A 387 24.19 -15.16 -22.68
N ALA A 388 24.74 -14.65 -21.56
CA ALA A 388 25.53 -13.42 -21.54
C ALA A 388 27.03 -13.66 -21.79
N VAL A 389 27.68 -12.80 -22.60
CA VAL A 389 29.16 -12.79 -22.75
C VAL A 389 29.67 -11.36 -23.00
N TRP A 390 30.73 -10.98 -22.31
CA TRP A 390 31.42 -9.70 -22.41
C TRP A 390 31.68 -9.27 -23.87
N GLY A 391 31.27 -8.04 -24.20
CA GLY A 391 31.47 -7.45 -25.53
C GLY A 391 30.57 -7.96 -26.67
N ARG A 392 29.60 -8.85 -26.38
CA ARG A 392 28.60 -9.29 -27.37
C ARG A 392 27.75 -8.13 -27.89
N GLN A 393 27.26 -8.32 -29.11
CA GLN A 393 26.49 -7.35 -29.89
C GLN A 393 25.19 -8.01 -30.33
N ALA A 394 24.09 -7.27 -30.40
CA ALA A 394 22.84 -7.79 -30.97
C ALA A 394 23.06 -8.26 -32.43
N ALA A 395 23.95 -7.58 -33.17
CA ALA A 395 24.38 -7.96 -34.52
C ALA A 395 25.05 -9.35 -34.60
N GLN A 396 25.67 -9.83 -33.52
CA GLN A 396 26.23 -11.18 -33.44
C GLN A 396 25.16 -12.16 -32.98
N ASP A 397 24.48 -11.86 -31.87
CA ASP A 397 23.61 -12.80 -31.17
C ASP A 397 22.32 -13.12 -31.92
N LYS A 398 21.84 -12.22 -32.80
CA LYS A 398 20.76 -12.53 -33.76
C LYS A 398 21.04 -13.77 -34.61
N THR A 399 22.31 -14.11 -34.84
CA THR A 399 22.70 -15.31 -35.63
C THR A 399 22.84 -16.58 -34.78
N LEU A 400 22.82 -16.45 -33.45
CA LEU A 400 23.11 -17.53 -32.50
C LEU A 400 21.88 -17.92 -31.66
N ILE A 401 21.00 -16.95 -31.37
CA ILE A 401 19.89 -17.09 -30.41
C ILE A 401 18.93 -18.23 -30.76
N ARG A 402 18.66 -18.48 -32.05
CA ARG A 402 17.75 -19.55 -32.51
C ARG A 402 18.18 -20.93 -31.97
N GLU A 403 19.46 -21.25 -32.00
CA GLU A 403 19.93 -22.55 -31.49
C GLU A 403 19.96 -22.59 -29.96
N GLN A 404 20.20 -21.46 -29.28
CA GLN A 404 20.11 -21.41 -27.82
C GLN A 404 18.68 -21.64 -27.34
N VAL A 405 17.69 -20.98 -27.96
CA VAL A 405 16.26 -21.18 -27.64
C VAL A 405 15.85 -22.64 -27.87
N LYS A 406 16.25 -23.28 -28.98
CA LYS A 406 15.96 -24.71 -29.21
C LYS A 406 16.55 -25.64 -28.15
N ASN A 407 17.80 -25.38 -27.75
CA ASN A 407 18.55 -26.26 -26.85
C ASN A 407 18.08 -26.14 -25.41
N HIS A 408 17.85 -24.91 -24.94
CA HIS A 408 17.57 -24.61 -23.54
C HIS A 408 16.07 -24.42 -23.24
N ARG A 409 15.26 -24.13 -24.26
CA ARG A 409 13.79 -23.94 -24.19
C ARG A 409 13.35 -22.97 -23.08
N PRO A 410 13.82 -21.71 -23.10
CA PRO A 410 13.32 -20.69 -22.19
C PRO A 410 11.85 -20.37 -22.48
N ASP A 411 11.08 -20.07 -21.44
CA ASP A 411 9.76 -19.46 -21.54
C ASP A 411 9.87 -17.93 -21.74
N LEU A 412 10.96 -17.35 -21.23
CA LEU A 412 11.22 -15.91 -21.21
C LEU A 412 12.70 -15.59 -21.55
N LEU A 413 12.91 -14.66 -22.48
CA LEU A 413 14.21 -14.01 -22.68
C LEU A 413 14.26 -12.66 -21.95
N LEU A 414 15.32 -12.44 -21.17
CA LEU A 414 15.69 -11.13 -20.62
C LEU A 414 16.89 -10.61 -21.42
N VAL A 415 16.72 -9.56 -22.23
CA VAL A 415 17.73 -9.14 -23.22
C VAL A 415 18.32 -7.77 -22.88
N GLY A 416 19.60 -7.76 -22.47
CA GLY A 416 20.42 -6.57 -22.25
C GLY A 416 21.54 -6.45 -23.28
N LEU A 417 21.20 -6.05 -24.51
CA LEU A 417 22.12 -5.91 -25.65
C LEU A 417 21.83 -4.63 -26.44
N GLY A 418 22.79 -4.22 -27.28
CA GLY A 418 22.65 -3.09 -28.21
C GLY A 418 23.63 -1.94 -27.94
N PHE A 419 24.17 -1.85 -26.71
CA PHE A 419 25.23 -0.87 -26.41
C PHE A 419 26.44 -1.09 -27.32
N ASN A 420 26.97 -2.31 -27.37
CA ASN A 420 28.19 -2.61 -28.13
C ASN A 420 28.06 -2.40 -29.64
N ASP A 421 26.85 -2.55 -30.20
CA ASP A 421 26.57 -2.30 -31.61
C ASP A 421 26.87 -0.83 -31.98
N MET A 422 26.40 0.11 -31.17
CA MET A 422 26.65 1.56 -31.30
C MET A 422 28.03 1.97 -30.76
N GLY A 423 28.44 1.37 -29.65
CA GLY A 423 29.65 1.67 -28.89
C GLY A 423 30.93 1.35 -29.66
N TRP A 424 30.92 0.34 -30.54
CA TRP A 424 32.12 -0.13 -31.23
C TRP A 424 32.01 -0.12 -32.76
N PHE A 425 31.24 0.82 -33.31
CA PHE A 425 31.10 1.06 -34.76
C PHE A 425 30.59 -0.14 -35.58
N VAL A 426 29.80 -1.02 -34.97
CA VAL A 426 29.13 -2.12 -35.69
C VAL A 426 27.96 -1.55 -36.52
N SER A 427 27.21 -0.63 -35.93
CA SER A 427 26.15 0.13 -36.59
C SER A 427 25.79 1.42 -35.84
N ASP A 428 24.91 2.23 -36.42
CA ASP A 428 24.20 3.31 -35.73
C ASP A 428 23.00 2.77 -34.92
N ALA A 429 22.21 3.68 -34.35
CA ALA A 429 20.96 3.36 -33.66
C ALA A 429 19.96 2.53 -34.50
N ASN A 430 19.85 2.82 -35.82
CA ASN A 430 18.94 2.09 -36.69
C ASN A 430 19.41 0.65 -36.93
N GLY A 431 20.71 0.44 -37.17
CA GLY A 431 21.27 -0.91 -37.32
C GLY A 431 21.25 -1.73 -36.03
N ALA A 432 21.38 -1.08 -34.87
CA ALA A 432 21.23 -1.72 -33.57
C ALA A 432 19.77 -2.17 -33.35
N LEU A 433 18.79 -1.32 -33.68
CA LEU A 433 17.36 -1.68 -33.67
C LEU A 433 17.04 -2.84 -34.62
N ALA A 434 17.56 -2.78 -35.85
CA ALA A 434 17.37 -3.85 -36.84
C ALA A 434 17.98 -5.18 -36.38
N SER A 435 19.11 -5.14 -35.68
CA SER A 435 19.74 -6.32 -35.09
C SER A 435 18.93 -6.87 -33.91
N MET A 436 18.41 -6.01 -33.04
CA MET A 436 17.51 -6.42 -31.94
C MET A 436 16.22 -7.06 -32.49
N LYS A 437 15.59 -6.47 -33.53
CA LYS A 437 14.42 -7.08 -34.18
C LYS A 437 14.73 -8.45 -34.77
N SER A 438 15.89 -8.57 -35.43
CA SER A 438 16.35 -9.85 -35.98
C SER A 438 16.56 -10.91 -34.88
N LEU A 439 17.07 -10.51 -33.71
CA LEU A 439 17.23 -11.39 -32.55
C LEU A 439 15.87 -11.90 -32.05
N VAL A 440 14.88 -11.01 -31.90
CA VAL A 440 13.50 -11.38 -31.54
C VAL A 440 12.88 -12.32 -32.58
N ASP A 441 13.04 -12.04 -33.88
CA ASP A 441 12.48 -12.87 -34.94
C ASP A 441 13.14 -14.26 -35.03
N GLU A 442 14.45 -14.35 -34.86
CA GLU A 442 15.18 -15.62 -34.90
C GLU A 442 14.93 -16.48 -33.65
N ALA A 443 14.76 -15.85 -32.48
CA ALA A 443 14.30 -16.50 -31.27
C ALA A 443 12.85 -17.02 -31.42
N ARG A 444 11.94 -16.17 -31.92
CA ARG A 444 10.53 -16.53 -32.17
C ARG A 444 10.36 -17.59 -33.28
N ALA A 445 11.34 -17.71 -34.18
CA ALA A 445 11.38 -18.77 -35.18
C ALA A 445 11.89 -20.12 -34.63
N ALA A 446 12.50 -20.14 -33.44
CA ALA A 446 12.72 -21.37 -32.67
C ALA A 446 11.49 -21.72 -31.83
N ASP A 447 10.87 -20.73 -31.18
CA ASP A 447 9.67 -20.89 -30.36
C ASP A 447 8.67 -19.72 -30.59
N PRO A 448 7.50 -19.98 -31.21
CA PRO A 448 6.52 -18.94 -31.52
C PRO A 448 5.72 -18.42 -30.32
N GLU A 449 5.86 -19.01 -29.13
CA GLU A 449 5.18 -18.60 -27.88
C GLU A 449 6.15 -17.98 -26.85
N LEU A 450 7.43 -17.87 -27.21
CA LEU A 450 8.49 -17.26 -26.41
C LEU A 450 8.18 -15.82 -26.02
N LYS A 451 8.41 -15.48 -24.75
CA LYS A 451 8.17 -14.16 -24.18
C LYS A 451 9.47 -13.35 -24.11
N PHE A 452 9.38 -12.02 -24.20
CA PHE A 452 10.55 -11.15 -24.24
C PHE A 452 10.42 -9.95 -23.29
N ALA A 453 11.45 -9.70 -22.49
CA ALA A 453 11.70 -8.42 -21.85
C ALA A 453 12.99 -7.83 -22.45
N LEU A 454 12.87 -6.73 -23.20
CA LEU A 454 13.97 -6.10 -23.91
C LEU A 454 14.36 -4.80 -23.20
N ALA A 455 15.62 -4.69 -22.77
CA ALA A 455 16.09 -3.48 -22.13
C ALA A 455 16.47 -2.39 -23.13
N ASN A 456 16.16 -1.14 -22.77
CA ASN A 456 16.86 0.00 -23.35
C ASN A 456 18.29 0.10 -22.80
N VAL A 457 19.13 0.91 -23.44
CA VAL A 457 20.56 1.00 -23.14
C VAL A 457 20.85 2.20 -22.23
N PRO A 458 21.58 2.04 -21.10
CA PRO A 458 22.00 3.16 -20.28
C PRO A 458 22.99 4.08 -21.02
N GLN A 459 22.98 5.38 -20.70
CA GLN A 459 24.07 6.27 -21.13
C GLN A 459 25.35 5.93 -20.35
N ARG A 460 26.48 6.45 -20.86
CA ARG A 460 27.78 6.31 -20.20
C ARG A 460 28.57 7.60 -20.16
N THR A 461 29.55 7.64 -19.26
CA THR A 461 30.57 8.70 -19.25
C THR A 461 31.26 8.84 -20.60
N ARG A 462 31.49 10.10 -21.02
CA ARG A 462 32.03 10.48 -22.33
C ARG A 462 33.26 9.67 -22.74
N ILE A 463 33.25 9.12 -23.96
CA ILE A 463 34.43 8.57 -24.63
C ILE A 463 34.97 9.64 -25.59
N GLY A 464 36.27 9.95 -25.51
CA GLY A 464 36.90 10.94 -26.38
C GLY A 464 36.74 10.59 -27.86
N GLY A 465 36.20 11.53 -28.65
CA GLY A 465 35.94 11.33 -30.07
C GLY A 465 34.65 10.55 -30.40
N ARG A 466 33.77 10.32 -29.41
CA ARG A 466 32.48 9.62 -29.56
C ARG A 466 31.29 10.42 -29.03
N ASP A 467 31.26 11.73 -29.27
CA ASP A 467 30.10 12.56 -28.91
C ASP A 467 28.81 12.12 -29.65
N ASP A 468 28.94 11.40 -30.77
CA ASP A 468 27.84 10.73 -31.48
C ASP A 468 27.14 9.65 -30.64
N LEU A 469 27.86 9.00 -29.71
CA LEU A 469 27.34 7.85 -28.96
C LEU A 469 26.21 8.25 -28.01
N ILE A 470 26.24 9.48 -27.49
CA ILE A 470 25.19 10.03 -26.64
C ILE A 470 23.89 10.11 -27.44
N ALA A 471 23.93 10.79 -28.59
CA ALA A 471 22.78 10.95 -29.47
C ALA A 471 22.29 9.62 -30.06
N ASN A 472 23.20 8.71 -30.41
CA ASN A 472 22.86 7.35 -30.88
C ASN A 472 22.13 6.56 -29.79
N THR A 473 22.58 6.62 -28.54
CA THR A 473 21.95 5.90 -27.42
C THR A 473 20.54 6.43 -27.14
N ASP A 474 20.35 7.75 -27.10
CA ASP A 474 19.02 8.35 -26.95
C ASP A 474 18.10 7.98 -28.12
N THR A 475 18.62 8.01 -29.36
CA THR A 475 17.88 7.65 -30.57
C THR A 475 17.47 6.17 -30.57
N TYR A 476 18.38 5.27 -30.19
CA TYR A 476 18.10 3.84 -30.09
C TYR A 476 17.02 3.53 -29.05
N ASN A 477 17.11 4.14 -27.87
CA ASN A 477 16.13 3.94 -26.80
C ASN A 477 14.73 4.40 -27.21
N GLN A 478 14.63 5.56 -27.86
CA GLN A 478 13.36 6.06 -28.42
C GLN A 478 12.81 5.10 -29.50
N LEU A 479 13.65 4.72 -30.46
CA LEU A 479 13.27 3.80 -31.54
C LEU A 479 12.82 2.42 -31.03
N LEU A 480 13.46 1.91 -29.97
CA LEU A 480 13.11 0.64 -29.33
C LEU A 480 11.73 0.74 -28.66
N SER A 481 11.51 1.80 -27.86
CA SER A 481 10.22 2.08 -27.22
C SER A 481 9.08 2.18 -28.24
N ASP A 482 9.29 2.91 -29.34
CA ASP A 482 8.30 3.06 -30.42
C ASP A 482 8.04 1.75 -31.19
N ALA A 483 8.95 0.78 -31.13
CA ALA A 483 8.89 -0.45 -31.92
C ALA A 483 8.32 -1.65 -31.17
N ILE A 484 8.51 -1.75 -29.85
CA ILE A 484 8.14 -2.92 -29.03
C ILE A 484 6.65 -3.29 -29.16
N SER A 485 5.74 -2.30 -29.13
CA SER A 485 4.30 -2.52 -29.30
C SER A 485 3.93 -3.15 -30.66
N ARG A 486 4.75 -2.93 -31.70
CA ARG A 486 4.59 -3.53 -33.04
C ARG A 486 5.25 -4.90 -33.17
N TRP A 487 6.07 -5.31 -32.20
CA TRP A 487 6.76 -6.61 -32.16
C TRP A 487 6.06 -7.60 -31.22
N SER A 488 5.30 -7.09 -30.25
CA SER A 488 4.47 -7.83 -29.31
C SER A 488 3.27 -8.49 -30.01
N THR A 489 2.85 -9.65 -29.49
CA THR A 489 1.66 -10.40 -29.93
C THR A 489 1.06 -11.13 -28.73
N ASP A 490 -0.24 -11.44 -28.76
CA ASP A 490 -0.94 -12.08 -27.63
C ASP A 490 -0.30 -13.40 -27.14
N ARG A 491 0.37 -14.15 -28.03
CA ARG A 491 1.06 -15.42 -27.71
C ARG A 491 2.55 -15.28 -27.44
N SER A 492 3.18 -14.22 -27.95
CA SER A 492 4.60 -13.94 -27.80
C SER A 492 4.74 -12.44 -27.54
N PRO A 493 4.46 -12.00 -26.30
CA PRO A 493 4.51 -10.60 -25.93
C PRO A 493 5.96 -10.11 -25.79
N VAL A 494 6.15 -8.81 -26.03
CA VAL A 494 7.41 -8.10 -25.90
C VAL A 494 7.18 -6.89 -25.01
N GLU A 495 7.95 -6.77 -23.93
CA GLU A 495 7.89 -5.67 -22.96
C GLU A 495 9.21 -4.89 -22.91
N LEU A 496 9.13 -3.59 -22.62
CA LEU A 496 10.28 -2.70 -22.48
C LEU A 496 10.77 -2.67 -21.03
N VAL A 497 12.04 -2.99 -20.81
CA VAL A 497 12.73 -2.73 -19.53
C VAL A 497 13.42 -1.38 -19.60
N ASP A 498 13.00 -0.42 -18.75
CA ASP A 498 13.62 0.90 -18.64
C ASP A 498 14.88 0.87 -17.76
N TRP A 499 15.89 0.11 -18.20
CA TRP A 499 17.20 0.05 -17.56
C TRP A 499 17.80 1.46 -17.46
N ARG A 500 17.76 2.26 -18.54
CA ARG A 500 18.34 3.61 -18.58
C ARG A 500 17.73 4.55 -17.54
N GLY A 501 16.42 4.52 -17.35
CA GLY A 501 15.72 5.35 -16.35
C GLY A 501 16.11 5.01 -14.92
N GLU A 502 16.12 3.73 -14.55
CA GLU A 502 16.42 3.28 -13.18
C GLU A 502 17.92 3.40 -12.84
N TYR A 503 18.80 3.11 -13.82
CA TYR A 503 20.25 3.04 -13.65
C TYR A 503 20.93 4.43 -13.61
N SER A 504 20.23 5.50 -14.01
CA SER A 504 20.60 6.90 -13.73
C SER A 504 22.03 7.32 -14.14
N CYS A 505 22.63 6.64 -15.12
CA CYS A 505 23.95 6.97 -15.66
C CYS A 505 23.83 7.92 -16.84
N GLU A 506 24.71 8.91 -16.89
CA GLU A 506 24.73 10.01 -17.87
C GLU A 506 26.19 10.39 -18.24
N PRO A 507 26.42 11.17 -19.32
CA PRO A 507 27.77 11.52 -19.80
C PRO A 507 28.71 12.16 -18.78
N ASP A 508 28.15 12.86 -17.80
CA ASP A 508 28.89 13.63 -16.80
C ASP A 508 28.87 12.96 -15.40
N GLY A 509 28.25 11.79 -15.24
CA GLY A 509 28.24 11.03 -13.99
C GLY A 509 27.38 9.76 -14.03
N CYS A 510 27.81 8.71 -13.33
CA CYS A 510 27.14 7.41 -13.29
C CYS A 510 27.22 6.81 -11.87
N PRO A 511 26.21 7.01 -11.01
CA PRO A 511 26.25 6.51 -9.63
C PRO A 511 26.08 4.99 -9.55
N ALA A 512 25.44 4.37 -10.56
CA ALA A 512 25.17 2.94 -10.62
C ALA A 512 26.29 2.11 -11.26
N GLY A 513 27.26 2.73 -11.94
CA GLY A 513 28.32 2.01 -12.66
C GLY A 513 29.74 2.44 -12.28
N TYR A 514 30.69 1.50 -12.26
CA TYR A 514 32.05 1.76 -11.76
C TYR A 514 32.99 2.41 -12.79
N ASP A 515 32.76 2.21 -14.09
CA ASP A 515 33.54 2.80 -15.20
C ASP A 515 32.70 3.76 -16.07
N GLY A 516 31.53 4.15 -15.56
CA GLY A 516 30.54 4.90 -16.29
C GLY A 516 29.55 4.07 -17.10
N LEU A 517 29.64 2.74 -17.13
CA LEU A 517 28.69 1.86 -17.82
C LEU A 517 28.36 0.57 -17.06
N HIS A 518 29.36 -0.13 -16.52
CA HIS A 518 29.21 -1.48 -15.95
C HIS A 518 28.74 -1.45 -14.48
N PRO A 519 27.81 -2.33 -14.05
CA PRO A 519 27.19 -2.22 -12.74
C PRO A 519 28.17 -2.27 -11.57
N ASN A 520 28.06 -1.30 -10.66
CA ASN A 520 28.61 -1.40 -9.32
C ASN A 520 27.55 -1.99 -8.37
N ALA A 521 27.86 -2.12 -7.08
CA ALA A 521 26.95 -2.71 -6.09
C ALA A 521 25.56 -2.04 -5.99
N LEU A 522 25.41 -0.76 -6.37
CA LEU A 522 24.09 -0.11 -6.51
C LEU A 522 23.44 -0.50 -7.84
N GLY A 523 24.20 -0.45 -8.95
CA GLY A 523 23.73 -0.84 -10.27
C GLY A 523 23.26 -2.29 -10.36
N GLU A 524 23.86 -3.22 -9.63
CA GLU A 524 23.39 -4.62 -9.56
C GLU A 524 21.92 -4.72 -9.11
N TYR A 525 21.49 -3.86 -8.18
CA TYR A 525 20.10 -3.80 -7.72
C TYR A 525 19.21 -2.93 -8.61
N GLN A 526 19.77 -1.95 -9.33
CA GLN A 526 19.02 -1.03 -10.19
C GLN A 526 18.78 -1.58 -11.62
N SER A 527 19.72 -2.36 -12.16
CA SER A 527 19.59 -3.03 -13.47
C SER A 527 18.36 -3.96 -13.56
N PRO A 528 17.80 -4.44 -12.43
CA PRO A 528 16.48 -5.03 -12.43
C PRO A 528 15.61 -4.59 -11.23
N THR A 529 15.60 -3.31 -10.80
CA THR A 529 14.57 -2.90 -9.83
C THR A 529 13.19 -2.94 -10.51
N PRO A 530 12.20 -3.69 -10.00
CA PRO A 530 10.85 -3.71 -10.55
C PRO A 530 10.02 -2.49 -10.12
N SER A 531 10.65 -1.33 -9.95
CA SER A 531 10.06 -0.05 -9.54
C SER A 531 8.99 0.47 -10.51
N ARG A 532 8.94 -0.03 -11.76
CA ARG A 532 7.99 0.45 -12.78
C ARG A 532 7.61 -0.53 -13.90
N ARG A 533 7.00 -1.66 -13.55
CA ARG A 533 6.13 -2.55 -14.39
C ARG A 533 6.70 -3.77 -15.15
N PRO A 534 7.82 -3.77 -15.89
CA PRO A 534 8.04 -4.80 -16.92
C PRO A 534 8.37 -6.19 -16.38
N CYS A 535 9.10 -6.32 -15.28
CA CYS A 535 9.24 -7.63 -14.61
C CYS A 535 7.93 -8.07 -13.96
N THR A 536 7.09 -7.14 -13.51
CA THR A 536 5.76 -7.44 -12.96
C THR A 536 4.83 -7.98 -14.04
N THR A 537 4.80 -7.40 -15.25
CA THR A 537 4.08 -7.96 -16.41
C THR A 537 4.70 -9.29 -16.89
N ALA A 538 6.03 -9.43 -16.89
CA ALA A 538 6.66 -10.72 -17.19
C ALA A 538 6.23 -11.82 -16.20
N THR A 539 6.09 -11.51 -14.89
CA THR A 539 5.53 -12.44 -13.90
C THR A 539 4.03 -12.66 -14.04
N THR A 540 3.24 -11.75 -14.65
CA THR A 540 1.84 -12.05 -15.04
C THR A 540 1.72 -13.03 -16.20
N TRP A 541 2.83 -13.39 -16.85
CA TRP A 541 2.86 -14.44 -17.88
C TRP A 541 3.28 -15.81 -17.34
N ALA A 542 3.63 -15.89 -16.07
CA ALA A 542 3.47 -17.11 -15.27
C ALA A 542 2.04 -17.09 -14.66
N PRO A 543 1.40 -18.24 -14.40
CA PRO A 543 0.15 -18.26 -13.66
C PRO A 543 0.34 -17.60 -12.28
N PRO A 544 -0.69 -16.91 -11.74
CA PRO A 544 -0.54 -16.01 -10.61
C PRO A 544 0.03 -16.72 -9.37
N TYR A 545 1.28 -16.41 -9.05
CA TYR A 545 1.90 -16.87 -7.81
C TYR A 545 1.36 -16.04 -6.63
N ARG A 546 0.43 -16.61 -5.86
CA ARG A 546 0.11 -16.11 -4.51
C ARG A 546 1.09 -16.73 -3.51
N PRO A 547 1.73 -15.95 -2.63
CA PRO A 547 2.61 -16.50 -1.61
C PRO A 547 1.86 -17.49 -0.72
N SER A 548 2.36 -18.72 -0.64
CA SER A 548 1.84 -19.69 0.30
C SER A 548 2.05 -19.14 1.73
N ARG A 549 0.95 -18.87 2.45
CA ARG A 549 1.03 -18.45 3.86
C ARG A 549 1.64 -19.60 4.67
N ARG A 550 2.97 -19.57 4.87
CA ARG A 550 3.66 -20.48 5.79
C ARG A 550 3.19 -20.17 7.21
N THR A 551 2.19 -20.93 7.67
CA THR A 551 1.79 -20.97 9.06
C THR A 551 2.93 -21.55 9.90
N CYS A 552 3.64 -20.68 10.61
CA CYS A 552 4.58 -21.12 11.64
C CYS A 552 3.82 -21.95 12.70
N PRO A 553 4.23 -23.20 13.00
CA PRO A 553 3.67 -23.94 14.11
C PRO A 553 4.03 -23.23 15.43
N PRO A 554 3.09 -23.08 16.38
CA PRO A 554 3.38 -22.40 17.63
C PRO A 554 4.28 -23.25 18.53
N GLY A 555 5.47 -22.72 18.83
CA GLY A 555 6.21 -23.05 20.05
C GLY A 555 7.55 -23.78 19.89
N ARG A 556 8.65 -23.03 20.09
CA ARG A 556 9.70 -23.32 21.11
C ARG A 556 10.79 -22.23 21.10
N HIS A 557 10.66 -21.29 22.05
CA HIS A 557 11.68 -20.38 22.61
C HIS A 557 12.52 -19.47 21.68
N PRO A 558 12.82 -18.21 22.09
CA PRO A 558 13.55 -17.26 21.26
C PRO A 558 15.06 -17.53 21.22
N CYS A 559 15.65 -17.42 20.03
CA CYS A 559 17.09 -17.35 19.85
C CYS A 559 17.64 -16.06 20.50
N ARG A 560 18.52 -16.24 21.50
CA ARG A 560 19.14 -15.14 22.23
C ARG A 560 20.34 -14.60 21.45
N ILE A 561 20.20 -13.43 20.83
CA ILE A 561 21.33 -12.72 20.21
C ILE A 561 22.25 -12.20 21.33
N THR A 562 23.41 -12.83 21.51
CA THR A 562 24.49 -12.29 22.37
C THR A 562 25.44 -11.46 21.53
N SER A 563 25.34 -10.13 21.66
CA SER A 563 26.32 -9.21 21.10
C SER A 563 27.67 -9.37 21.81
N SER A 564 28.74 -9.58 21.04
CA SER A 564 30.12 -9.50 21.53
C SER A 564 30.68 -8.11 21.22
N PRO A 565 31.31 -7.40 22.17
CA PRO A 565 31.92 -6.10 21.92
C PRO A 565 33.27 -6.24 21.17
N PRO A 566 33.73 -5.19 20.46
CA PRO A 566 34.94 -5.24 19.66
C PRO A 566 36.23 -5.30 20.51
N PRO A 567 37.32 -5.90 20.00
CA PRO A 567 38.59 -5.96 20.71
C PRO A 567 39.22 -4.56 20.81
N ARG A 568 39.68 -4.21 22.01
CA ARG A 568 40.45 -2.97 22.26
C ARG A 568 41.85 -3.09 21.69
N THR A 569 42.34 -1.98 21.14
CA THR A 569 43.74 -1.77 20.81
C THR A 569 44.64 -1.87 22.06
N ALA A 570 45.78 -2.52 21.90
CA ALA A 570 46.88 -2.49 22.85
C ALA A 570 48.18 -2.16 22.09
N ALA A 571 48.89 -1.12 22.52
CA ALA A 571 50.12 -0.66 21.91
C ALA A 571 51.36 -1.07 22.73
N SER A 572 52.52 -1.05 22.07
CA SER A 572 53.89 -1.23 22.60
C SER A 572 54.28 -2.63 23.09
N ARG A 573 55.20 -3.28 22.38
CA ARG A 573 56.63 -2.93 22.43
C ARG A 573 57.25 -2.97 21.04
#